data_AF-X1G5I9-F1
#
_entry.id   AF-X1G5I9-F1
#
_cell.length_a   1.000
_cell.length_b   1.000
_cell.length_c   1.000
_cell.angle_alpha   90.00
_cell.angle_beta   90.00
_cell.angle_gamma   90.00
#
_symmetry.space_group_name_H-M   'P 1'
#
loop_
_entity.id
_entity.type
_entity.pdbx_description
1 polymer ?
#
loop_
_entity_poly.entity_id
_entity_poly.type
_entity_poly.pdbx_seq_one_letter_code
_entity_poly.pdbx_strand_id
1 'polypeptide(L)'
;YAHKFYKDWTSQDFPRMVIIIIQHANPYYDDSYAVNSANLGPYGDAITYELIPYIEKKFRCLGEGWARFLYGGSTGGWEALAAQVFYPDEYNGCYAACPDPIDFRAYGIVNIYEQKNAYYVESRWKRTTKPGRRNYLGEIGSSLEEMNHRELALGTNSRSGDQWDIWQAVYSPVGEGGYPKPIWNKLTGDIDHSVAEYWR
;
A
#
# COMPACT_ATOMS: atom_id res chain seq x y z
N TYR A 1 -26.51 8.13 14.47
CA TYR A 1 -26.15 7.27 13.32
C TYR A 1 -25.98 5.80 13.70
N ALA A 2 -25.12 5.43 14.67
CA ALA A 2 -24.85 4.03 15.04
C ALA A 2 -26.10 3.19 15.40
N HIS A 3 -27.03 3.72 16.21
CA HIS A 3 -28.24 2.99 16.59
C HIS A 3 -29.17 2.69 15.40
N LYS A 4 -29.22 3.58 14.39
CA LYS A 4 -29.99 3.33 13.17
C LYS A 4 -29.34 2.21 12.34
N PHE A 5 -28.02 2.25 12.16
CA PHE A 5 -27.30 1.18 11.47
C PHE A 5 -27.51 -0.19 12.12
N TYR A 6 -27.43 -0.27 13.45
CA TYR A 6 -27.71 -1.52 14.17
C TYR A 6 -29.11 -2.08 13.87
N LYS A 7 -30.14 -1.22 13.92
CA LYS A 7 -31.51 -1.61 13.58
C LYS A 7 -31.63 -2.11 12.14
N ASP A 8 -31.03 -1.38 11.20
CA ASP A 8 -31.05 -1.73 9.78
C ASP A 8 -30.32 -3.08 9.56
N TRP A 9 -29.07 -3.24 10.05
CA TRP A 9 -28.24 -4.46 9.90
C TRP A 9 -28.86 -5.73 10.51
N THR A 10 -29.57 -5.60 11.62
CA THR A 10 -30.21 -6.72 12.32
C THR A 10 -31.64 -7.03 11.84
N SER A 11 -32.20 -6.19 10.97
CA SER A 11 -33.56 -6.38 10.47
C SER A 11 -33.71 -7.66 9.63
N GLN A 12 -34.96 -8.07 9.39
CA GLN A 12 -35.25 -9.23 8.55
C GLN A 12 -35.01 -8.93 7.06
N ASP A 13 -35.24 -7.68 6.64
CA ASP A 13 -35.19 -7.26 5.24
C ASP A 13 -33.80 -6.81 4.77
N PHE A 14 -32.80 -6.78 5.66
CA PHE A 14 -31.44 -6.40 5.32
C PHE A 14 -30.63 -7.61 4.79
N PRO A 15 -29.87 -7.47 3.68
CA PRO A 15 -29.04 -8.54 3.14
C PRO A 15 -28.10 -9.14 4.19
N ARG A 16 -27.99 -10.48 4.21
CA ARG A 16 -27.05 -11.15 5.09
C ARG A 16 -25.65 -11.06 4.50
N MET A 17 -24.76 -10.39 5.22
CA MET A 17 -23.38 -10.14 4.79
C MET A 17 -22.41 -10.87 5.69
N VAL A 18 -21.30 -11.32 5.13
CA VAL A 18 -20.11 -11.75 5.88
C VAL A 18 -19.05 -10.66 5.71
N ILE A 19 -18.54 -10.13 6.82
CA ILE A 19 -17.42 -9.19 6.80
C ILE A 19 -16.15 -9.99 7.06
N ILE A 20 -15.18 -9.86 6.16
CA ILE A 20 -13.89 -10.53 6.25
C ILE A 20 -12.84 -9.47 6.54
N ILE A 21 -12.06 -9.68 7.60
CA ILE A 21 -10.85 -8.90 7.88
C ILE A 21 -9.70 -9.89 7.79
N ILE A 22 -8.79 -9.66 6.85
CA ILE A 22 -7.71 -10.59 6.52
C ILE A 22 -6.44 -10.11 7.20
N GLN A 23 -5.73 -11.03 7.84
CA GLN A 23 -4.35 -10.80 8.23
C GLN A 23 -3.45 -11.49 7.20
N HIS A 24 -2.53 -10.74 6.61
CA HIS A 24 -1.64 -11.21 5.56
C HIS A 24 -0.20 -10.75 5.83
N ALA A 25 0.23 -10.99 7.06
CA ALA A 25 1.61 -10.78 7.47
C ALA A 25 2.56 -11.69 6.67
N ASN A 26 3.74 -11.16 6.41
CA ASN A 26 4.87 -11.86 5.78
C ASN A 26 6.07 -11.83 6.75
N PRO A 27 7.23 -12.43 6.41
CA PRO A 27 8.36 -12.53 7.33
C PRO A 27 8.91 -11.19 7.87
N TYR A 28 8.67 -10.08 7.19
CA TYR A 28 9.25 -8.77 7.53
C TYR A 28 8.21 -7.71 7.93
N TYR A 29 6.94 -7.91 7.58
CA TYR A 29 5.87 -6.95 7.79
C TYR A 29 4.59 -7.65 8.24
N ASP A 30 3.78 -6.95 9.02
CA ASP A 30 2.42 -7.39 9.38
C ASP A 30 1.43 -7.27 8.21
N ASP A 31 1.89 -6.71 7.09
CA ASP A 31 1.12 -6.41 5.89
C ASP A 31 1.89 -6.83 4.62
N SER A 32 1.18 -7.37 3.62
CA SER A 32 1.71 -7.77 2.30
C SER A 32 1.21 -6.90 1.16
N TYR A 33 0.40 -5.87 1.46
CA TYR A 33 -0.41 -5.05 0.55
C TYR A 33 -1.49 -5.84 -0.19
N ALA A 34 -1.77 -7.08 0.24
CA ALA A 34 -2.77 -7.97 -0.36
C ALA A 34 -2.65 -8.13 -1.89
N VAL A 35 -1.44 -8.01 -2.43
CA VAL A 35 -1.16 -8.10 -3.87
C VAL A 35 -0.05 -9.10 -4.15
N ASN A 36 0.11 -9.46 -5.42
CA ASN A 36 1.24 -10.25 -5.87
C ASN A 36 2.46 -9.35 -6.01
N SER A 37 3.53 -9.69 -5.31
CA SER A 37 4.79 -8.95 -5.35
C SER A 37 5.97 -9.90 -5.53
N ALA A 38 6.99 -9.43 -6.25
CA ALA A 38 8.23 -10.17 -6.45
C ALA A 38 8.98 -10.44 -5.12
N ASN A 39 8.82 -9.58 -4.10
CA ASN A 39 9.51 -9.74 -2.81
C ASN A 39 8.62 -10.30 -1.71
N LEU A 40 7.30 -10.08 -1.77
CA LEU A 40 6.38 -10.50 -0.71
C LEU A 40 5.61 -11.78 -1.04
N GLY A 41 5.55 -12.17 -2.32
CA GLY A 41 4.86 -13.37 -2.77
C GLY A 41 3.44 -13.09 -3.31
N PRO A 42 2.70 -14.14 -3.70
CA PRO A 42 1.44 -14.03 -4.42
C PRO A 42 0.23 -13.88 -3.49
N TYR A 43 0.28 -12.92 -2.55
CA TYR A 43 -0.79 -12.77 -1.56
C TYR A 43 -2.14 -12.38 -2.17
N GLY A 44 -2.13 -11.61 -3.25
CA GLY A 44 -3.37 -11.22 -3.94
C GLY A 44 -4.12 -12.41 -4.53
N ASP A 45 -3.41 -13.31 -5.20
CA ASP A 45 -3.99 -14.53 -5.75
C ASP A 45 -4.45 -15.47 -4.63
N ALA A 46 -3.62 -15.66 -3.59
CA ALA A 46 -3.97 -16.52 -2.47
C ALA A 46 -5.23 -16.01 -1.73
N ILE A 47 -5.36 -14.69 -1.56
CA ILE A 47 -6.55 -14.09 -0.95
C ILE A 47 -7.78 -14.30 -1.86
N THR A 48 -7.65 -13.93 -3.14
CA THR A 48 -8.78 -13.86 -4.07
C THR A 48 -9.26 -15.24 -4.51
N TYR A 49 -8.35 -16.16 -4.82
CA TYR A 49 -8.67 -17.46 -5.42
C TYR A 49 -8.62 -18.64 -4.45
N GLU A 50 -8.06 -18.48 -3.25
CA GLU A 50 -8.00 -19.56 -2.25
C GLU A 50 -8.80 -19.23 -0.98
N LEU A 51 -8.44 -18.15 -0.29
CA LEU A 51 -9.00 -17.81 1.03
C LEU A 51 -10.47 -17.39 0.94
N ILE A 52 -10.80 -16.44 0.07
CA ILE A 52 -12.18 -15.95 -0.08
C ILE A 52 -13.12 -17.11 -0.50
N PRO A 53 -12.82 -17.91 -1.54
CA PRO A 53 -13.66 -19.05 -1.91
C PRO A 53 -13.83 -20.08 -0.78
N TYR A 54 -12.79 -20.33 0.02
CA TYR A 54 -12.89 -21.19 1.20
C TYR A 54 -13.88 -20.64 2.23
N ILE A 55 -13.80 -19.34 2.54
CA ILE A 55 -14.72 -18.67 3.47
C ILE A 55 -16.15 -18.72 2.92
N GLU A 56 -16.33 -18.40 1.64
CA GLU A 56 -17.63 -18.40 0.99
C GLU A 56 -18.29 -19.77 1.03
N LYS A 57 -17.54 -20.84 0.76
CA LYS A 57 -18.02 -22.21 0.91
C LYS A 57 -18.40 -22.55 2.36
N LYS A 58 -17.57 -22.13 3.34
CA LYS A 58 -17.76 -22.44 4.76
C LYS A 58 -18.99 -21.74 5.35
N PHE A 59 -19.22 -20.49 4.96
CA PHE A 59 -20.30 -19.66 5.48
C PHE A 59 -21.52 -19.56 4.55
N ARG A 60 -21.47 -20.25 3.38
CA ARG A 60 -22.53 -20.27 2.36
C ARG A 60 -22.83 -18.88 1.81
N CYS A 61 -21.79 -18.13 1.50
CA CYS A 61 -21.90 -16.88 0.76
C CYS A 61 -22.26 -17.15 -0.71
N LEU A 62 -22.62 -16.11 -1.45
CA LEU A 62 -23.03 -16.23 -2.85
C LEU A 62 -21.91 -16.71 -3.78
N GLY A 63 -20.64 -16.35 -3.50
CA GLY A 63 -19.50 -16.80 -4.31
C GLY A 63 -19.36 -16.09 -5.66
N GLU A 64 -20.08 -14.99 -5.85
CA GLU A 64 -20.15 -14.28 -7.13
C GLU A 64 -19.51 -12.89 -7.00
N GLY A 65 -18.73 -12.47 -8.01
CA GLY A 65 -18.01 -11.20 -7.96
C GLY A 65 -18.91 -9.98 -7.77
N TRP A 66 -20.12 -9.99 -8.37
CA TRP A 66 -21.13 -8.95 -8.20
C TRP A 66 -21.66 -8.81 -6.76
N ALA A 67 -21.45 -9.82 -5.92
CA ALA A 67 -21.83 -9.82 -4.50
C ALA A 67 -20.68 -9.41 -3.56
N ARG A 68 -19.45 -9.21 -4.07
CA ARG A 68 -18.28 -8.83 -3.26
C ARG A 68 -18.03 -7.33 -3.34
N PHE A 69 -17.72 -6.72 -2.19
CA PHE A 69 -17.34 -5.32 -2.09
C PHE A 69 -16.10 -5.16 -1.22
N LEU A 70 -15.25 -4.22 -1.59
CA LEU A 70 -14.02 -3.90 -0.89
C LEU A 70 -14.15 -2.56 -0.17
N TYR A 71 -13.55 -2.46 1.00
CA TYR A 71 -13.47 -1.21 1.76
C TYR A 71 -12.15 -1.17 2.51
N GLY A 72 -11.49 -0.03 2.50
CA GLY A 72 -10.33 0.20 3.34
C GLY A 72 -9.93 1.66 3.43
N GLY A 73 -9.09 1.96 4.42
CA GLY A 73 -8.51 3.28 4.66
C GLY A 73 -6.99 3.21 4.71
N SER A 74 -6.29 4.28 4.30
CA SER A 74 -4.81 4.32 4.28
C SER A 74 -4.25 3.19 3.39
N THR A 75 -3.37 2.32 3.91
CA THR A 75 -2.90 1.13 3.19
C THR A 75 -4.06 0.29 2.68
N GLY A 76 -5.05 -0.04 3.53
CA GLY A 76 -6.22 -0.81 3.10
C GLY A 76 -7.08 -0.11 2.04
N GLY A 77 -7.04 1.23 1.98
CA GLY A 77 -7.68 1.99 0.91
C GLY A 77 -6.98 1.77 -0.43
N TRP A 78 -5.65 1.70 -0.40
CA TRP A 78 -4.86 1.33 -1.56
C TRP A 78 -5.10 -0.14 -1.96
N GLU A 79 -5.10 -1.08 -1.00
CA GLU A 79 -5.35 -2.50 -1.26
C GLU A 79 -6.73 -2.73 -1.89
N ALA A 80 -7.77 -2.07 -1.36
CA ALA A 80 -9.12 -2.15 -1.91
C ALA A 80 -9.19 -1.65 -3.36
N LEU A 81 -8.46 -0.58 -3.68
CA LEU A 81 -8.37 -0.07 -5.04
C LEU A 81 -7.54 -0.99 -5.95
N ALA A 82 -6.41 -1.48 -5.47
CA ALA A 82 -5.52 -2.38 -6.22
C ALA A 82 -6.23 -3.69 -6.55
N ALA A 83 -6.92 -4.32 -5.59
CA ALA A 83 -7.69 -5.53 -5.83
C ALA A 83 -8.83 -5.30 -6.84
N GLN A 84 -9.50 -4.15 -6.79
CA GLN A 84 -10.50 -3.80 -7.80
C GLN A 84 -9.92 -3.68 -9.23
N VAL A 85 -8.68 -3.20 -9.35
CA VAL A 85 -7.99 -3.05 -10.64
C VAL A 85 -7.43 -4.39 -11.14
N PHE A 86 -6.83 -5.18 -10.26
CA PHE A 86 -6.17 -6.44 -10.62
C PHE A 86 -7.14 -7.62 -10.79
N TYR A 87 -8.27 -7.59 -10.09
CA TYR A 87 -9.28 -8.66 -10.12
C TYR A 87 -10.68 -8.08 -10.42
N PRO A 88 -10.88 -7.40 -11.57
CA PRO A 88 -12.09 -6.62 -11.84
C PRO A 88 -13.36 -7.48 -11.94
N ASP A 89 -13.24 -8.75 -12.31
CA ASP A 89 -14.36 -9.69 -12.40
C ASP A 89 -14.71 -10.32 -11.03
N GLU A 90 -13.79 -10.26 -10.06
CA GLU A 90 -13.94 -10.89 -8.75
C GLU A 90 -14.59 -9.97 -7.71
N TYR A 91 -14.63 -8.65 -7.96
CA TYR A 91 -15.17 -7.65 -7.04
C TYR A 91 -16.05 -6.62 -7.75
N ASN A 92 -17.24 -6.37 -7.20
CA ASN A 92 -18.24 -5.47 -7.78
C ASN A 92 -17.92 -3.98 -7.61
N GLY A 93 -17.10 -3.64 -6.62
CA GLY A 93 -16.78 -2.26 -6.30
C GLY A 93 -15.91 -2.14 -5.06
N CYS A 94 -15.15 -1.04 -5.01
CA CYS A 94 -14.34 -0.68 -3.85
C CYS A 94 -14.66 0.73 -3.33
N TYR A 95 -14.54 0.90 -2.02
CA TYR A 95 -14.52 2.19 -1.34
C TYR A 95 -13.13 2.43 -0.75
N ALA A 96 -12.30 3.18 -1.46
CA ALA A 96 -10.94 3.52 -1.07
C ALA A 96 -10.88 4.87 -0.35
N ALA A 97 -10.69 4.86 0.98
CA ALA A 97 -10.57 6.08 1.78
C ALA A 97 -9.10 6.46 1.97
N CYS A 98 -8.73 7.71 1.64
CA CYS A 98 -7.39 8.28 1.86
C CYS A 98 -6.24 7.29 1.58
N PRO A 99 -6.17 6.70 0.38
CA PRO A 99 -5.23 5.62 0.08
C PRO A 99 -3.77 6.10 0.08
N ASP A 100 -2.85 5.16 0.25
CA ASP A 100 -1.44 5.32 -0.11
C ASP A 100 -1.27 5.77 -1.58
N PRO A 101 -0.06 6.18 -2.02
CA PRO A 101 0.15 6.67 -3.39
C PRO A 101 -0.33 5.67 -4.46
N ILE A 102 -1.28 6.11 -5.28
CA ILE A 102 -1.85 5.33 -6.40
C ILE A 102 -0.99 5.47 -7.66
N ASP A 103 -0.27 6.57 -7.79
CA ASP A 103 0.56 6.91 -8.93
C ASP A 103 1.88 7.53 -8.46
N PHE A 104 2.99 7.12 -9.08
CA PHE A 104 4.33 7.52 -8.63
C PHE A 104 4.88 8.80 -9.27
N ARG A 105 4.07 9.53 -10.07
CA ARG A 105 4.35 10.96 -10.36
C ARG A 105 4.20 11.80 -9.08
N ALA A 106 3.55 11.25 -8.05
CA ALA A 106 3.51 11.81 -6.70
C ALA A 106 3.64 10.70 -5.65
N TYR A 107 4.81 10.05 -5.58
CA TYR A 107 5.15 9.15 -4.48
C TYR A 107 5.38 9.98 -3.19
N GLY A 108 4.28 10.21 -2.48
CA GLY A 108 4.17 11.30 -1.51
C GLY A 108 4.24 12.65 -2.22
N ILE A 109 5.44 13.25 -2.25
CA ILE A 109 5.70 14.52 -2.94
C ILE A 109 6.84 14.42 -3.96
N VAL A 110 7.27 13.20 -4.27
CA VAL A 110 8.39 12.91 -5.17
C VAL A 110 7.83 12.37 -6.49
N ASN A 111 8.16 13.01 -7.60
CA ASN A 111 7.95 12.41 -8.92
C ASN A 111 9.17 11.54 -9.23
N ILE A 112 9.06 10.23 -9.01
CA ILE A 112 10.21 9.32 -9.16
C ILE A 112 10.64 9.14 -10.62
N TYR A 113 9.81 9.57 -11.59
CA TYR A 113 10.11 9.45 -13.01
C TYR A 113 10.92 10.64 -13.56
N GLU A 114 10.79 11.82 -12.95
CA GLU A 114 11.39 13.06 -13.46
C GLU A 114 12.45 13.66 -12.55
N GLN A 115 12.32 13.44 -11.23
CA GLN A 115 13.20 14.06 -10.25
C GLN A 115 14.46 13.24 -10.05
N LYS A 116 15.59 13.94 -9.87
CA LYS A 116 16.89 13.29 -9.61
C LYS A 116 17.08 12.87 -8.15
N ASN A 117 16.41 13.56 -7.22
CA ASN A 117 16.63 13.39 -5.80
C ASN A 117 15.31 13.48 -5.01
N ALA A 118 15.08 12.53 -4.10
CA ALA A 118 13.89 12.40 -3.28
C ALA A 118 13.87 13.34 -2.06
N TYR A 119 15.02 13.87 -1.63
CA TYR A 119 15.15 14.60 -0.36
C TYR A 119 15.17 16.10 -0.53
N TYR A 120 15.69 16.61 -1.65
CA TYR A 120 15.85 18.04 -1.87
C TYR A 120 15.01 18.54 -3.04
N VAL A 121 14.49 19.76 -2.88
CA VAL A 121 13.92 20.53 -3.98
C VAL A 121 15.05 20.94 -4.92
N GLU A 122 14.84 20.79 -6.23
CA GLU A 122 15.84 21.21 -7.22
C GLU A 122 16.06 22.73 -7.15
N SER A 123 17.28 23.12 -6.79
CA SER A 123 17.66 24.52 -6.68
C SER A 123 19.15 24.70 -6.86
N ARG A 124 19.52 25.77 -7.56
CA ARG A 124 20.92 26.13 -7.80
C ARG A 124 21.62 26.68 -6.55
N TRP A 125 20.88 27.31 -5.64
CA TRP A 125 21.45 28.17 -4.61
C TRP A 125 21.15 27.73 -3.17
N LYS A 126 20.13 26.89 -2.97
CA LYS A 126 19.72 26.45 -1.63
C LYS A 126 19.48 24.94 -1.62
N ARG A 127 19.70 24.35 -0.45
CA ARG A 127 19.37 22.95 -0.19
C ARG A 127 18.13 22.91 0.69
N THR A 128 16.96 22.96 0.06
CA THR A 128 15.67 22.90 0.77
C THR A 128 15.19 21.46 0.82
N THR A 129 14.97 20.94 2.03
CA THR A 129 14.44 19.59 2.25
C THR A 129 12.96 19.51 1.84
N LYS A 130 12.59 18.34 1.32
CA LYS A 130 11.21 17.95 1.02
C LYS A 130 10.52 17.50 2.31
N PRO A 131 9.31 17.99 2.62
CA PRO A 131 8.58 17.55 3.81
C PRO A 131 8.16 16.08 3.69
N GLY A 132 8.31 15.32 4.78
CA GLY A 132 7.81 13.95 4.91
C GLY A 132 6.46 13.93 5.62
N ARG A 133 6.46 14.29 6.91
CA ARG A 133 5.25 14.34 7.76
C ARG A 133 4.86 15.78 8.08
N ARG A 134 3.57 16.10 7.92
CA ARG A 134 2.99 17.40 8.28
C ARG A 134 1.64 17.24 9.00
N ASN A 135 1.26 18.21 9.83
CA ASN A 135 -0.08 18.27 10.41
C ASN A 135 -1.08 19.02 9.49
N TYR A 136 -2.33 19.12 9.92
CA TYR A 136 -3.41 19.75 9.14
C TYR A 136 -3.24 21.27 8.94
N LEU A 137 -2.36 21.92 9.70
CA LEU A 137 -1.97 23.33 9.53
C LEU A 137 -0.76 23.50 8.59
N GLY A 138 -0.14 22.38 8.16
CA GLY A 138 1.04 22.39 7.30
C GLY A 138 2.37 22.47 8.05
N GLU A 139 2.37 22.42 9.38
CA GLU A 139 3.60 22.40 10.19
C GLU A 139 4.34 21.09 9.95
N ILE A 140 5.65 21.19 9.71
CA ILE A 140 6.51 20.05 9.37
C ILE A 140 6.99 19.38 10.65
N GLY A 141 6.69 18.09 10.79
CA GLY A 141 7.21 17.26 11.88
C GLY A 141 8.50 16.53 11.52
N SER A 142 8.68 16.21 10.23
CA SER A 142 9.91 15.61 9.70
C SER A 142 10.03 15.83 8.20
N SER A 143 11.26 15.88 7.72
CA SER A 143 11.61 15.76 6.30
C SER A 143 11.54 14.32 5.81
N LEU A 144 11.50 14.14 4.50
CA LEU A 144 11.52 12.82 3.85
C LEU A 144 12.85 12.08 4.11
N GLU A 145 13.95 12.83 4.15
CA GLU A 145 15.29 12.34 4.51
C GLU A 145 15.31 11.74 5.92
N GLU A 146 14.80 12.47 6.93
CA GLU A 146 14.77 12.00 8.31
C GLU A 146 13.94 10.72 8.48
N MET A 147 12.82 10.59 7.76
CA MET A 147 12.00 9.37 7.79
C MET A 147 12.75 8.16 7.20
N ASN A 148 13.41 8.35 6.05
CA ASN A 148 14.19 7.28 5.42
C ASN A 148 15.43 6.88 6.24
N HIS A 149 16.11 7.85 6.86
CA HIS A 149 17.22 7.60 7.76
C HIS A 149 16.78 6.85 9.02
N ARG A 150 15.62 7.20 9.59
CA ARG A 150 15.04 6.45 10.71
C ARG A 150 14.80 5.00 10.32
N GLU A 151 14.17 4.74 9.18
CA GLU A 151 13.98 3.37 8.71
C GLU A 151 15.29 2.62 8.46
N LEU A 152 16.27 3.28 7.87
CA LEU A 152 17.60 2.69 7.66
C LEU A 152 18.26 2.26 8.98
N ALA A 153 18.03 3.01 10.05
CA ALA A 153 18.50 2.66 11.40
C ALA A 153 17.70 1.51 12.04
N LEU A 154 16.41 1.36 11.69
CA LEU A 154 15.56 0.27 12.19
C LEU A 154 15.85 -1.06 11.49
N GLY A 155 16.11 -1.04 10.18
CA GLY A 155 16.38 -2.25 9.41
C GLY A 155 16.98 -1.96 8.04
N THR A 156 18.01 -2.72 7.68
CA THR A 156 18.64 -2.66 6.36
C THR A 156 17.92 -3.56 5.34
N ASN A 157 18.14 -3.28 4.06
CA ASN A 157 17.60 -4.05 2.92
C ASN A 157 16.07 -4.07 2.85
N SER A 158 15.45 -2.92 3.10
CA SER A 158 14.00 -2.76 3.12
C SER A 158 13.29 -3.74 4.06
N ARG A 159 13.65 -3.66 5.34
CA ARG A 159 13.09 -4.50 6.42
C ARG A 159 12.88 -3.71 7.71
N SER A 160 12.72 -2.40 7.63
CA SER A 160 12.47 -1.57 8.81
C SER A 160 11.11 -1.84 9.48
N GLY A 161 10.20 -2.52 8.78
CA GLY A 161 8.82 -2.72 9.23
C GLY A 161 7.94 -1.48 9.10
N ASP A 162 8.38 -0.46 8.37
CA ASP A 162 7.70 0.84 8.27
C ASP A 162 7.42 1.23 6.81
N GLN A 163 6.73 2.36 6.63
CA GLN A 163 6.00 2.74 5.41
C GLN A 163 6.87 2.83 4.13
N TRP A 164 8.07 3.42 4.18
CA TRP A 164 8.87 3.60 2.96
C TRP A 164 9.51 2.30 2.48
N ASP A 165 9.87 1.42 3.41
CA ASP A 165 10.43 0.12 3.04
C ASP A 165 9.38 -0.86 2.57
N ILE A 166 8.18 -0.89 3.15
CA ILE A 166 7.13 -1.80 2.64
C ILE A 166 6.75 -1.44 1.21
N TRP A 167 6.64 -0.15 0.86
CA TRP A 167 6.41 0.26 -0.52
C TRP A 167 7.49 -0.28 -1.47
N GLN A 168 8.77 -0.22 -1.08
CA GLN A 168 9.83 -0.81 -1.89
C GLN A 168 9.72 -2.33 -1.98
N ALA A 169 9.37 -3.00 -0.89
CA ALA A 169 9.15 -4.45 -0.92
C ALA A 169 7.99 -4.84 -1.85
N VAL A 170 6.92 -4.05 -1.89
CA VAL A 170 5.76 -4.30 -2.75
C VAL A 170 6.11 -4.10 -4.23
N TYR A 171 6.69 -2.95 -4.59
CA TYR A 171 6.81 -2.53 -6.01
C TYR A 171 8.16 -2.83 -6.67
N SER A 172 9.26 -2.93 -5.92
CA SER A 172 10.58 -3.10 -6.55
C SER A 172 10.82 -4.51 -7.07
N PRO A 173 11.70 -4.66 -8.07
CA PRO A 173 12.22 -5.98 -8.42
C PRO A 173 13.13 -6.50 -7.29
N VAL A 174 13.38 -7.80 -7.30
CA VAL A 174 14.39 -8.43 -6.44
C VAL A 174 15.79 -8.03 -6.94
N GLY A 175 16.60 -7.45 -6.06
CA GLY A 175 18.00 -7.11 -6.34
C GLY A 175 18.95 -8.30 -6.19
N GLU A 176 20.23 -8.09 -6.50
CA GLU A 176 21.26 -9.16 -6.49
C GLU A 176 21.39 -9.88 -5.13
N GLY A 177 21.09 -9.20 -4.03
CA GLY A 177 21.13 -9.76 -2.67
C GLY A 177 19.88 -10.52 -2.24
N GLY A 178 18.89 -10.70 -3.11
CA GLY A 178 17.60 -11.32 -2.76
C GLY A 178 16.63 -10.41 -2.00
N TYR A 179 16.94 -9.12 -1.91
CA TYR A 179 16.13 -8.09 -1.25
C TYR A 179 15.55 -7.10 -2.27
N PRO A 180 14.51 -6.33 -1.93
CA PRO A 180 13.97 -5.31 -2.80
C PRO A 180 15.07 -4.35 -3.29
N LYS A 181 15.16 -4.13 -4.60
CA LYS A 181 16.10 -3.14 -5.15
C LYS A 181 15.61 -1.73 -4.75
N PRO A 182 16.42 -0.91 -4.06
CA PRO A 182 15.95 0.39 -3.57
C PRO A 182 15.57 1.35 -4.72
N ILE A 183 14.46 2.07 -4.57
CA ILE A 183 14.03 3.10 -5.55
C ILE A 183 14.94 4.34 -5.53
N TRP A 184 15.59 4.59 -4.39
CA TRP A 184 16.64 5.59 -4.26
C TRP A 184 17.67 5.17 -3.21
N ASN A 185 18.83 5.80 -3.26
CA ASN A 185 19.83 5.67 -2.20
C ASN A 185 19.30 6.33 -0.91
N LYS A 186 19.06 5.56 0.15
CA LYS A 186 18.52 6.10 1.41
C LYS A 186 19.43 7.12 2.12
N LEU A 187 20.73 7.18 1.82
CA LEU A 187 21.64 8.16 2.42
C LEU A 187 21.72 9.47 1.63
N THR A 188 21.53 9.43 0.32
CA THR A 188 21.70 10.61 -0.55
C THR A 188 20.39 11.15 -1.11
N GLY A 189 19.38 10.30 -1.21
CA GLY A 189 18.10 10.54 -1.87
C GLY A 189 18.16 10.40 -3.39
N ASP A 190 19.29 9.99 -3.97
CA ASP A 190 19.43 9.89 -5.43
C ASP A 190 18.57 8.75 -5.99
N ILE A 191 17.71 9.10 -6.96
CA ILE A 191 16.69 8.20 -7.50
C ILE A 191 17.29 7.30 -8.58
N ASP A 192 17.10 5.99 -8.43
CA ASP A 192 17.42 5.00 -9.46
C ASP A 192 16.24 4.93 -10.44
N HIS A 193 16.37 5.65 -11.56
CA HIS A 193 15.33 5.71 -12.59
C HIS A 193 15.10 4.35 -13.29
N SER A 194 16.03 3.40 -13.20
CA SER A 194 15.79 2.03 -13.70
C SER A 194 14.79 1.28 -12.82
N VAL A 195 14.81 1.53 -11.50
CA VAL A 195 13.81 1.00 -10.57
C VAL A 195 12.50 1.75 -10.71
N ALA A 196 12.56 3.09 -10.90
CA ALA A 196 11.37 3.88 -11.15
C ALA A 196 10.61 3.38 -12.39
N GLU A 197 11.30 3.07 -13.49
CA GLU A 197 10.65 2.55 -14.70
C GLU A 197 10.02 1.16 -14.47
N TYR A 198 10.58 0.34 -13.58
CA TYR A 198 9.95 -0.94 -13.20
C TYR A 198 8.63 -0.73 -12.43
N TRP A 199 8.49 0.38 -11.71
CA TRP A 199 7.27 0.71 -10.96
C TRP A 199 6.15 1.29 -11.85
N ARG A 200 6.37 1.44 -13.16
CA ARG A 200 5.41 2.00 -14.11
C ARG A 200 4.47 0.94 -14.68
#